data_AF-A0A9E1INH8-F1
#
_entry.id   AF-A0A9E1INH8-F1
#
_cell.length_a   1.000
_cell.length_b   1.000
_cell.length_c   1.000
_cell.angle_alpha   90.00
_cell.angle_beta   90.00
_cell.angle_gamma   90.00
#
_symmetry.space_group_name_H-M   'P 1'
#
loop_
_entity.id
_entity.type
_entity.pdbx_description
1 polymer ?
#
loop_
_entity_poly.entity_id
_entity_poly.type
_entity_poly.pdbx_seq_one_letter_code
_entity_poly.pdbx_strand_id
1 'polypeptide(L)'
;MMGKLSKGEIACLEGSMATAAKQTEKEKISLLLMSNAYSKGDKRQWEKLVKRHLDEIDQSNPDLCYKYALHLSKKGSSRAYGVIRWADVALENRTIWTGDTYTSRVFSLYKLRAAASQALWKKAEEEHAASPGEESKSKVTESRNMTKVYAREWLEYAKVAGKDTTQALQLCMSSAGTKEYCEDR
;
A
#
# COMPACT_ATOMS: atom_id res chain seq x y z
N MET A 1 -21.20 -11.51 -16.62
CA MET A 1 -20.00 -11.87 -17.41
C MET A 1 -18.92 -10.81 -17.21
N MET A 2 -17.96 -11.01 -16.30
CA MET A 2 -16.84 -10.09 -16.12
C MET A 2 -15.77 -10.32 -17.20
N GLY A 3 -15.06 -9.27 -17.61
CA GLY A 3 -13.96 -9.37 -18.59
C GLY A 3 -14.39 -9.39 -20.06
N LYS A 4 -15.68 -9.28 -20.36
CA LYS A 4 -16.22 -9.34 -21.73
C LYS A 4 -16.78 -8.01 -22.25
N LEU A 5 -16.72 -6.92 -21.48
CA LEU A 5 -17.23 -5.63 -21.93
C LEU A 5 -16.43 -5.14 -23.15
N SER A 6 -17.13 -4.81 -24.23
CA SER A 6 -16.61 -4.17 -25.42
C SER A 6 -16.14 -2.73 -25.12
N LYS A 7 -15.41 -2.13 -26.08
CA LYS A 7 -14.99 -0.72 -25.95
C LYS A 7 -16.18 0.23 -25.87
N GLY A 8 -17.26 -0.06 -26.61
CA GLY A 8 -18.50 0.74 -26.59
C GLY A 8 -19.20 0.68 -25.23
N GLU A 9 -19.30 -0.51 -24.63
CA GLU A 9 -19.88 -0.66 -23.29
C GLU A 9 -19.03 0.02 -22.22
N ILE A 10 -17.70 -0.06 -22.31
CA ILE A 10 -16.79 0.66 -21.40
C ILE A 10 -17.02 2.18 -21.53
N ALA A 11 -17.07 2.71 -22.75
CA ALA A 11 -17.30 4.14 -22.99
C ALA A 11 -18.68 4.60 -22.47
N CYS A 12 -19.72 3.79 -22.67
CA CYS A 12 -21.05 4.06 -22.14
C CYS A 12 -21.03 4.15 -20.61
N LEU A 13 -20.41 3.19 -19.93
CA LEU A 13 -20.27 3.19 -18.46
C LEU A 13 -19.48 4.40 -17.96
N GLU A 14 -18.36 4.75 -18.61
CA GLU A 14 -17.59 5.95 -18.28
C GLU A 14 -18.43 7.22 -18.43
N GLY A 15 -19.24 7.32 -19.49
CA GLY A 15 -20.19 8.41 -19.69
C GLY A 15 -21.27 8.47 -18.60
N SER A 16 -21.86 7.33 -18.25
CA SER A 16 -22.84 7.24 -17.16
C SER A 16 -22.23 7.61 -15.80
N MET A 17 -20.98 7.25 -15.54
CA MET A 17 -20.30 7.59 -14.28
C MET A 17 -20.07 9.11 -14.18
N ALA A 18 -19.75 9.77 -15.30
CA ALA A 18 -19.53 11.22 -15.33
C ALA A 18 -20.81 12.02 -15.03
N THR A 19 -21.98 11.51 -15.42
CA THR A 19 -23.28 12.17 -15.20
C THR A 19 -24.02 11.66 -13.96
N ALA A 20 -23.55 10.60 -13.31
CA ALA A 20 -24.17 10.05 -12.12
C ALA A 20 -24.20 11.07 -10.97
N ALA A 21 -25.39 11.34 -10.43
CA ALA A 21 -25.57 12.27 -9.32
C ALA A 21 -25.18 11.64 -7.97
N LYS A 22 -25.36 10.32 -7.81
CA LYS A 22 -25.13 9.62 -6.55
C LYS A 22 -23.74 8.97 -6.51
N GLN A 23 -23.05 9.11 -5.38
CA GLN A 23 -21.73 8.47 -5.18
C GLN A 23 -21.81 6.94 -5.26
N THR A 24 -22.87 6.34 -4.74
CA THR A 24 -23.08 4.88 -4.79
C THR A 24 -23.23 4.35 -6.22
N GLU A 25 -23.73 5.17 -7.16
CA GLU A 25 -23.79 4.80 -8.58
C GLU A 25 -22.41 4.87 -9.21
N LYS A 26 -21.63 5.93 -8.92
CA LYS A 26 -20.24 6.06 -9.36
C LYS A 26 -19.38 4.89 -8.85
N GLU A 27 -19.55 4.52 -7.60
CA GLU A 27 -18.86 3.40 -6.96
C GLU A 27 -19.14 2.08 -7.71
N LYS A 28 -20.42 1.75 -7.93
CA LYS A 28 -20.82 0.53 -8.65
C LYS A 28 -20.23 0.46 -10.05
N ILE A 29 -20.32 1.56 -10.82
CA ILE A 29 -19.77 1.61 -12.18
C ILE A 29 -18.24 1.44 -12.14
N SER A 30 -17.57 2.16 -11.24
CA SER A 30 -16.12 2.07 -11.08
C SER A 30 -15.66 0.65 -10.71
N LEU A 31 -16.35 -0.02 -9.78
CA LEU A 31 -16.07 -1.41 -9.41
C LEU A 31 -16.28 -2.39 -10.56
N LEU A 32 -17.30 -2.16 -11.40
CA LEU A 32 -17.54 -2.97 -12.59
C LEU A 32 -16.41 -2.81 -13.62
N LEU A 33 -15.99 -1.57 -13.88
CA LEU A 33 -14.89 -1.27 -14.80
C LEU A 33 -13.57 -1.89 -14.31
N MET A 34 -13.28 -1.77 -13.00
CA MET A 34 -12.10 -2.40 -12.38
C MET A 34 -12.14 -3.92 -12.53
N SER A 35 -13.27 -4.55 -12.20
CA SER A 35 -13.43 -6.01 -12.29
C SER A 35 -13.28 -6.51 -13.72
N ASN A 36 -13.79 -5.75 -14.70
CA ASN A 36 -13.63 -6.06 -16.12
C ASN A 36 -12.15 -5.96 -16.56
N ALA A 37 -11.44 -4.89 -16.19
CA ALA A 37 -10.02 -4.73 -16.52
C ALA A 37 -9.17 -5.84 -15.90
N TYR A 38 -9.42 -6.18 -14.62
CA TYR A 38 -8.75 -7.28 -13.94
C TYR A 38 -8.98 -8.62 -14.64
N SER A 39 -10.23 -8.92 -14.99
CA SER A 39 -10.60 -10.19 -15.65
C SER A 39 -10.01 -10.33 -17.06
N LYS A 40 -9.71 -9.22 -17.74
CA LYS A 40 -8.99 -9.20 -19.03
C LYS A 40 -7.47 -9.34 -18.89
N GLY A 41 -6.95 -9.30 -17.66
CA GLY A 41 -5.50 -9.22 -17.41
C GLY A 41 -4.89 -7.85 -17.73
N ASP A 42 -5.70 -6.82 -17.99
CA ASP A 42 -5.22 -5.46 -18.28
C ASP A 42 -4.84 -4.73 -16.98
N LYS A 43 -3.65 -5.06 -16.48
CA LYS A 43 -3.12 -4.51 -15.22
C LYS A 43 -2.93 -2.99 -15.27
N ARG A 44 -2.63 -2.43 -16.45
CA ARG A 44 -2.41 -0.99 -16.62
C ARG A 44 -3.73 -0.23 -16.48
N GLN A 45 -4.77 -0.71 -17.16
CA GLN A 45 -6.10 -0.13 -17.03
C GLN A 45 -6.66 -0.35 -15.63
N TRP A 46 -6.49 -1.54 -15.05
CA TRP A 46 -6.92 -1.83 -13.68
C TRP A 46 -6.31 -0.82 -12.69
N GLU A 47 -5.00 -0.61 -12.73
CA GLU A 47 -4.34 0.37 -11.86
C GLU A 47 -4.84 1.79 -12.04
N LYS A 48 -5.07 2.24 -13.28
CA LYS A 48 -5.66 3.56 -13.54
C LYS A 48 -7.03 3.71 -12.88
N LEU A 49 -7.87 2.68 -13.02
CA LEU A 49 -9.22 2.68 -12.47
C LEU A 49 -9.23 2.61 -10.93
N VAL A 50 -8.36 1.78 -10.35
CA VAL A 50 -8.19 1.68 -8.89
C VAL A 50 -7.71 3.01 -8.31
N LYS A 51 -6.70 3.64 -8.94
CA LYS A 51 -6.22 4.95 -8.50
C LYS A 51 -7.35 5.98 -8.52
N ARG A 52 -8.09 6.08 -9.62
CA ARG A 52 -9.24 7.01 -9.73
C ARG A 52 -10.29 6.72 -8.66
N HIS A 53 -10.65 5.45 -8.47
CA HIS A 53 -11.64 5.07 -7.48
C HIS A 53 -11.23 5.51 -6.08
N LEU A 54 -10.00 5.20 -5.68
CA LEU A 54 -9.52 5.50 -4.34
C LEU A 54 -9.25 7.01 -4.12
N ASP A 55 -8.84 7.75 -5.16
CA ASP A 55 -8.60 9.20 -5.01
C ASP A 55 -9.87 10.04 -5.13
N GLU A 56 -10.90 9.60 -5.88
CA GLU A 56 -12.03 10.46 -6.27
C GLU A 56 -13.42 9.93 -5.87
N ILE A 57 -13.55 8.64 -5.53
CA ILE A 57 -14.85 7.99 -5.32
C ILE A 57 -14.99 7.48 -3.89
N ASP A 58 -14.18 6.49 -3.51
CA ASP A 58 -14.22 5.88 -2.19
C ASP A 58 -12.86 5.30 -1.81
N GLN A 59 -12.25 5.89 -0.78
CA GLN A 59 -10.99 5.41 -0.19
C GLN A 59 -11.20 4.45 0.99
N SER A 60 -12.44 4.29 1.48
CA SER A 60 -12.72 3.54 2.71
C SER A 60 -12.66 2.02 2.53
N ASN A 61 -12.67 1.52 1.29
CA ASN A 61 -12.62 0.11 0.98
C ASN A 61 -11.22 -0.50 1.29
N PRO A 62 -11.05 -1.25 2.40
CA PRO A 62 -9.72 -1.74 2.78
C PRO A 62 -9.24 -2.87 1.87
N ASP A 63 -10.15 -3.62 1.25
CA ASP A 63 -9.84 -4.67 0.27
C ASP A 63 -9.12 -4.09 -0.94
N LEU A 64 -9.64 -2.98 -1.45
CA LEU A 64 -9.10 -2.32 -2.62
C LEU A 64 -7.76 -1.63 -2.27
N CYS A 65 -7.70 -0.95 -1.14
CA CYS A 65 -6.47 -0.33 -0.63
C CYS A 65 -5.35 -1.38 -0.45
N TYR A 66 -5.64 -2.52 0.19
CA TYR A 66 -4.70 -3.62 0.36
C TYR A 66 -4.19 -4.16 -0.99
N LYS A 67 -5.09 -4.48 -1.92
CA LYS A 67 -4.73 -4.99 -3.25
C LYS A 67 -3.89 -3.97 -4.02
N TYR A 68 -4.21 -2.68 -3.89
CA TYR A 68 -3.48 -1.64 -4.58
C TYR A 68 -2.07 -1.42 -4.00
N ALA A 69 -1.94 -1.38 -2.67
CA ALA A 69 -0.64 -1.33 -2.00
C ALA A 69 0.26 -2.51 -2.41
N LEU A 70 -0.29 -3.73 -2.46
CA LEU A 70 0.41 -4.93 -2.92
C LEU A 70 0.80 -4.88 -4.40
N HIS A 71 -0.01 -4.23 -5.24
CA HIS A 71 0.34 -4.03 -6.66
C HIS A 71 1.48 -3.00 -6.82
N LEU A 72 1.39 -1.89 -6.10
CA LEU A 72 2.39 -0.83 -6.13
C LEU A 72 3.74 -1.29 -5.59
N SER A 73 3.78 -2.18 -4.58
CA SER A 73 5.03 -2.67 -4.01
C SER A 73 5.90 -3.45 -5.00
N LYS A 74 5.29 -4.02 -6.03
CA LYS A 74 5.98 -4.72 -7.12
C LYS A 74 6.67 -3.78 -8.11
N LYS A 75 6.50 -2.47 -7.97
CA LYS A 75 7.03 -1.44 -8.89
C LYS A 75 8.25 -0.68 -8.37
N GLY A 76 8.80 -1.09 -7.23
CA GLY A 76 10.02 -0.51 -6.65
C GLY A 76 9.81 0.82 -5.93
N SER A 77 10.94 1.45 -5.57
CA SER A 77 11.00 2.63 -4.68
C SER A 77 10.23 3.85 -5.19
N SER A 78 10.07 4.01 -6.51
CA SER A 78 9.29 5.10 -7.12
C SER A 78 7.80 5.11 -6.70
N ARG A 79 7.28 3.98 -6.23
CA ARG A 79 5.89 3.85 -5.76
C ARG A 79 5.77 3.67 -4.25
N ALA A 80 6.86 3.72 -3.50
CA ALA A 80 6.89 3.41 -2.08
C ALA A 80 5.93 4.28 -1.24
N TYR A 81 5.86 5.60 -1.49
CA TYR A 81 4.90 6.46 -0.81
C TYR A 81 3.44 6.05 -1.07
N GLY A 82 3.12 5.60 -2.28
CA GLY A 82 1.81 5.07 -2.61
C GLY A 82 1.51 3.75 -1.88
N VAL A 83 2.52 2.87 -1.74
CA VAL A 83 2.40 1.64 -0.94
C VAL A 83 2.08 1.99 0.51
N ILE A 84 2.83 2.93 1.10
CA ILE A 84 2.64 3.36 2.49
C ILE A 84 1.24 3.93 2.68
N ARG A 85 0.86 4.94 1.89
CA ARG A 85 -0.47 5.58 1.96
C ARG A 85 -1.61 4.58 1.92
N TRP A 86 -1.65 3.71 0.91
CA TRP A 86 -2.77 2.77 0.79
C TRP A 86 -2.72 1.64 1.79
N ALA A 87 -1.54 1.32 2.34
CA ALA A 87 -1.45 0.40 3.44
C ALA A 87 -1.96 1.01 4.76
N ASP A 88 -1.69 2.31 5.01
CA ASP A 88 -2.22 3.04 6.17
C ASP A 88 -3.75 3.12 6.14
N VAL A 89 -4.32 3.54 5.01
CA VAL A 89 -5.79 3.63 4.84
C VAL A 89 -6.45 2.25 5.03
N ALA A 90 -5.84 1.18 4.53
CA ALA A 90 -6.33 -0.17 4.75
C ALA A 90 -6.24 -0.61 6.23
N LEU A 91 -5.19 -0.21 6.94
CA LEU A 91 -5.03 -0.47 8.37
C LEU A 91 -6.03 0.32 9.22
N GLU A 92 -6.33 1.56 8.88
CA GLU A 92 -7.36 2.36 9.55
C GLU A 92 -8.73 1.68 9.47
N ASN A 93 -9.04 1.05 8.33
CA ASN A 93 -10.30 0.36 8.06
C ASN A 93 -10.25 -1.16 8.32
N ARG A 94 -9.22 -1.65 9.02
CA ARG A 94 -8.96 -3.10 9.21
C ARG A 94 -10.07 -3.87 9.93
N THR A 95 -10.91 -3.20 10.70
CA THR A 95 -12.01 -3.80 11.48
C THR A 95 -13.09 -4.43 10.62
N ILE A 96 -13.13 -4.12 9.32
CA ILE A 96 -13.98 -4.79 8.34
C ILE A 96 -13.59 -6.27 8.16
N TRP A 97 -12.31 -6.61 8.36
CA TRP A 97 -11.85 -8.00 8.30
C TRP A 97 -11.98 -8.70 9.63
N THR A 98 -12.20 -10.01 9.58
CA THR A 98 -12.29 -10.87 10.76
C THR A 98 -11.48 -12.15 10.58
N GLY A 99 -11.22 -12.85 11.69
CA GLY A 99 -10.53 -14.14 11.71
C GLY A 99 -9.18 -14.13 10.99
N ASP A 100 -8.91 -15.18 10.23
CA ASP A 100 -7.64 -15.34 9.51
C ASP A 100 -7.39 -14.26 8.46
N THR A 101 -8.45 -13.71 7.86
CA THR A 101 -8.32 -12.63 6.88
C THR A 101 -7.80 -11.36 7.55
N TYR A 102 -8.30 -11.04 8.75
CA TYR A 102 -7.76 -9.94 9.55
C TYR A 102 -6.28 -10.15 9.84
N THR A 103 -5.94 -11.29 10.44
CA THR A 103 -4.57 -11.61 10.86
C THR A 103 -3.59 -11.57 9.70
N SER A 104 -3.94 -12.20 8.58
CA SER A 104 -3.10 -12.27 7.39
C SER A 104 -2.90 -10.89 6.75
N ARG A 105 -3.98 -10.13 6.55
CA ARG A 105 -3.90 -8.85 5.85
C ARG A 105 -3.25 -7.77 6.68
N VAL A 106 -3.56 -7.67 7.96
CA VAL A 106 -2.94 -6.69 8.85
C VAL A 106 -1.44 -6.95 8.97
N PHE A 107 -1.01 -8.21 9.14
CA PHE A 107 0.42 -8.57 9.10
C PHE A 107 1.08 -8.16 7.77
N SER A 108 0.42 -8.47 6.64
CA SER A 108 0.91 -8.12 5.31
C SER A 108 1.03 -6.60 5.11
N LEU A 109 0.08 -5.82 5.62
CA LEU A 109 0.09 -4.36 5.54
C LEU A 109 1.23 -3.73 6.33
N TYR A 110 1.45 -4.18 7.58
CA TYR A 110 2.63 -3.76 8.36
C TYR A 110 3.93 -4.09 7.61
N LYS A 111 4.04 -5.30 7.06
CA LYS A 111 5.19 -5.71 6.24
C LYS A 111 5.38 -4.81 5.01
N LEU A 112 4.30 -4.48 4.30
CA LEU A 112 4.35 -3.64 3.10
C LEU A 112 4.88 -2.23 3.43
N ARG A 113 4.43 -1.62 4.52
CA ARG A 113 4.91 -0.29 4.96
C ARG A 113 6.38 -0.31 5.32
N ALA A 114 6.81 -1.31 6.10
CA ALA A 114 8.21 -1.46 6.49
C ALA A 114 9.14 -1.71 5.28
N ALA A 115 8.71 -2.54 4.33
CA ALA A 115 9.48 -2.79 3.12
C ALA A 115 9.55 -1.56 2.19
N ALA A 116 8.44 -0.81 2.08
CA ALA A 116 8.39 0.40 1.27
C ALA A 116 9.25 1.53 1.88
N SER A 117 9.23 1.72 3.20
CA SER A 117 10.10 2.69 3.87
C SER A 117 11.57 2.30 3.77
N GLN A 118 11.90 1.01 3.88
CA GLN A 118 13.28 0.55 3.63
C GLN A 118 13.74 0.86 2.20
N ALA A 119 12.87 0.72 1.20
CA ALA A 119 13.19 1.06 -0.18
C ALA A 119 13.45 2.58 -0.37
N LEU A 120 12.73 3.43 0.37
CA LEU A 120 13.00 4.87 0.41
C LEU A 120 14.34 5.17 1.09
N TRP A 121 14.64 4.48 2.19
CA TRP A 121 15.92 4.65 2.89
C TRP A 121 17.11 4.28 2.03
N LYS A 122 17.09 3.11 1.38
CA LYS A 122 18.15 2.70 0.44
C LYS A 122 18.35 3.73 -0.68
N LYS A 123 17.26 4.24 -1.25
CA LYS A 123 17.33 5.28 -2.29
C LYS A 123 17.92 6.58 -1.75
N ALA A 124 17.57 6.99 -0.54
CA ALA A 124 18.14 8.19 0.08
C ALA A 124 19.65 8.02 0.36
N GLU A 125 20.09 6.82 0.76
CA GLU A 125 21.52 6.51 0.93
C GLU A 125 22.28 6.59 -0.39
N GLU A 126 21.71 6.04 -1.48
CA GLU A 126 22.27 6.14 -2.83
C GLU A 126 22.38 7.61 -3.27
N GLU A 127 21.34 8.42 -3.06
CA GLU A 127 21.35 9.85 -3.38
C GLU A 127 22.39 10.63 -2.56
N HIS A 128 22.51 10.34 -1.26
CA HIS A 128 23.50 10.97 -0.40
C HIS A 128 24.93 10.56 -0.76
N ALA A 129 25.16 9.29 -1.10
CA ALA A 129 26.47 8.81 -1.54
C ALA A 129 26.89 9.47 -2.87
N ALA A 130 25.94 9.69 -3.80
CA ALA A 130 26.21 10.34 -5.08
C ALA A 130 26.41 11.86 -4.95
N SER A 131 25.68 12.51 -4.04
CA SER A 131 25.77 13.96 -3.80
C SER A 131 25.59 14.28 -2.30
N PRO A 132 26.68 14.22 -1.52
CA PRO A 132 26.62 14.48 -0.09
C PRO A 132 26.26 15.94 0.20
N GLY A 133 25.29 16.15 1.09
CA GLY A 133 24.87 17.46 1.55
C GLY A 133 23.84 17.35 2.68
N GLU A 134 23.51 18.47 3.32
CA GLU A 134 22.56 18.48 4.44
C GLU A 134 21.15 18.01 4.02
N GLU A 135 20.70 18.37 2.81
CA GLU A 135 19.40 17.91 2.30
C GLU A 135 19.36 16.38 2.12
N SER A 136 20.38 15.79 1.47
CA SER A 136 20.43 14.33 1.25
C SER A 136 20.63 13.57 2.56
N LYS A 137 21.38 14.14 3.51
CA LYS A 137 21.52 13.60 4.88
C LYS A 137 20.20 13.64 5.67
N SER A 138 19.40 14.71 5.52
CA SER A 138 18.06 14.79 6.13
C SER A 138 17.16 13.68 5.58
N LYS A 139 17.14 13.48 4.26
CA LYS A 139 16.37 12.41 3.62
C LYS A 139 16.75 11.02 4.12
N VAL A 140 18.05 10.74 4.27
CA VAL A 140 18.54 9.48 4.87
C VAL A 140 17.99 9.32 6.28
N THR A 141 18.09 10.37 7.10
CA THR A 141 17.66 10.32 8.50
C THR A 141 16.15 10.12 8.64
N GLU A 142 15.35 10.87 7.88
CA GLU A 142 13.89 10.77 7.86
C GLU A 142 13.41 9.39 7.42
N SER A 143 13.92 8.90 6.29
CA SER A 143 13.54 7.59 5.74
C SER A 143 14.00 6.42 6.62
N ARG A 144 15.18 6.51 7.24
CA ARG A 144 15.65 5.55 8.25
C ARG A 144 14.74 5.54 9.47
N ASN A 145 14.36 6.71 9.99
CA ASN A 145 13.46 6.83 11.13
C ASN A 145 12.06 6.26 10.82
N MET A 146 11.53 6.51 9.64
CA MET A 146 10.28 5.90 9.18
C MET A 146 10.39 4.37 9.07
N THR A 147 11.52 3.85 8.56
CA THR A 147 11.80 2.41 8.50
C THR A 147 11.80 1.79 9.89
N LYS A 148 12.47 2.46 10.84
CA LYS A 148 12.55 2.07 12.24
C LYS A 148 11.16 1.92 12.87
N VAL A 149 10.29 2.92 12.71
CA VAL A 149 8.93 2.89 13.26
C VAL A 149 8.11 1.77 12.64
N TYR A 150 8.02 1.69 11.31
CA TYR A 150 7.19 0.68 10.65
C TYR A 150 7.70 -0.75 10.85
N ALA A 151 9.02 -0.95 10.96
CA ALA A 151 9.58 -2.26 11.28
C ALA A 151 9.24 -2.69 12.72
N ARG A 152 9.23 -1.76 13.67
CA ARG A 152 8.80 -2.03 15.05
C ARG A 152 7.30 -2.38 15.11
N GLU A 153 6.45 -1.60 14.46
CA GLU A 153 5.01 -1.89 14.42
C GLU A 153 4.73 -3.26 13.79
N TRP A 154 5.47 -3.61 12.72
CA TRP A 154 5.38 -4.93 12.11
C TRP A 154 5.82 -6.04 13.08
N LEU A 155 6.92 -5.83 13.79
CA LEU A 155 7.43 -6.77 14.79
C LEU A 155 6.42 -6.98 15.93
N GLU A 156 5.84 -5.90 16.46
CA GLU A 156 4.83 -5.95 17.53
C GLU A 156 3.60 -6.72 17.08
N TYR A 157 3.07 -6.42 15.90
CA TYR A 157 1.93 -7.16 15.35
C TYR A 157 2.28 -8.63 15.10
N ALA A 158 3.49 -8.93 14.59
CA ALA A 158 3.94 -10.29 14.36
C ALA A 158 3.96 -11.13 15.66
N LYS A 159 4.45 -10.54 16.77
CA LYS A 159 4.42 -11.16 18.11
C LYS A 159 3.00 -11.49 18.55
N VAL A 160 2.08 -10.51 18.48
CA VAL A 160 0.69 -10.68 18.90
C VAL A 160 -0.06 -11.70 18.03
N ALA A 161 0.22 -11.70 16.73
CA ALA A 161 -0.41 -12.60 15.75
C ALA A 161 0.22 -14.00 15.67
N GLY A 162 1.24 -14.31 16.47
CA GLY A 162 1.97 -15.58 16.40
C GLY A 162 2.64 -15.84 15.05
N LYS A 163 3.08 -14.79 14.35
CA LYS A 163 3.77 -14.87 13.06
C LYS A 163 5.29 -14.84 13.26
N ASP A 164 6.04 -15.28 12.26
CA ASP A 164 7.50 -15.16 12.26
C ASP A 164 7.94 -13.70 12.43
N THR A 165 8.80 -13.47 13.41
CA THR A 165 9.32 -12.15 13.78
C THR A 165 10.69 -11.86 13.20
N THR A 166 11.35 -12.85 12.59
CA THR A 166 12.77 -12.78 12.20
C THR A 166 13.07 -11.58 11.30
N GLN A 167 12.32 -11.44 10.21
CA GLN A 167 12.55 -10.36 9.25
C GLN A 167 12.22 -8.97 9.83
N ALA A 168 11.14 -8.87 10.62
CA ALA A 168 10.73 -7.62 11.24
C ALA A 168 11.77 -7.15 12.28
N LEU A 169 12.28 -8.08 13.08
CA LEU A 169 13.33 -7.80 14.07
C LEU A 169 14.62 -7.35 13.41
N GLN A 170 15.10 -8.06 12.38
CA GLN A 170 16.31 -7.68 11.64
C GLN A 170 16.20 -6.28 11.03
N LEU A 171 15.04 -5.96 10.43
CA LEU A 171 14.82 -4.64 9.85
C LEU A 171 14.74 -3.55 10.92
N CYS A 172 14.08 -3.82 12.04
CA CYS A 172 14.02 -2.88 13.16
C CYS A 172 15.42 -2.60 13.71
N MET A 173 16.23 -3.63 13.99
CA MET A 173 17.57 -3.46 14.55
C MET A 173 18.49 -2.68 13.62
N SER A 174 18.46 -2.97 12.31
CA SER A 174 19.30 -2.26 11.33
C SER A 174 18.94 -0.77 11.21
N SER A 175 17.65 -0.45 11.24
CA SER A 175 17.18 0.95 11.14
C SER A 175 17.22 1.71 12.47
N ALA A 176 17.13 1.04 13.62
CA ALA A 176 17.31 1.65 14.94
C ALA A 176 18.79 1.89 15.26
N GLY A 177 19.66 0.93 14.93
CA GLY A 177 21.07 0.93 15.33
C GLY A 177 21.32 0.45 16.76
N THR A 178 20.26 0.14 17.51
CA THR A 178 20.30 -0.40 18.87
C THR A 178 19.25 -1.49 19.03
N LYS A 179 19.42 -2.37 20.03
CA LYS A 179 18.55 -3.53 20.24
C LYS A 179 17.35 -3.18 21.12
N GLU A 180 17.56 -2.26 22.06
CA GLU A 180 16.61 -1.78 23.07
C GLU A 180 15.32 -1.29 22.40
N TYR A 181 15.44 -0.48 21.34
CA TYR A 181 14.26 0.02 20.62
C TYR A 181 13.35 -1.08 20.04
N CYS A 182 13.89 -2.25 19.70
CA CYS A 182 13.16 -3.35 19.06
C CYS A 182 12.70 -4.44 20.06
N GLU A 183 13.30 -4.46 21.24
CA GLU A 183 13.02 -5.45 22.28
C GLU A 183 12.17 -4.90 23.43
N ASP A 184 12.23 -3.59 23.67
CA ASP A 184 11.45 -2.95 24.73
C ASP A 184 9.95 -3.00 24.43
N ARG A 185 9.20 -3.49 25.42
CA ARG A 185 7.74 -3.56 25.44
C ARG A 185 7.13 -2.25 25.90
#